data_AF-A0A0D3FXL0-F1
#
_entry.id   AF-A0A0D3FXL0-F1
#
_cell.length_a   1.000
_cell.length_b   1.000
_cell.length_c   1.000
_cell.angle_alpha   90.00
_cell.angle_beta   90.00
_cell.angle_gamma   90.00
#
_symmetry.space_group_name_H-M   'P 1'
#
loop_
_entity.id
_entity.type
_entity.pdbx_description
1 polymer ?
#
loop_
_entity_poly.entity_id
_entity_poly.type
_entity_poly.pdbx_seq_one_letter_code
_entity_poly.pdbx_strand_id
1 'polypeptide(L)'
;MGGGRVRFNVGGQVFETTTTTLANAGRESMLGALLDSSWNLAPTAGGGGGGGGGGGGGGVAEYFIDRNPACFAVLLDLLRTGSLHVPPQLPEKLLYREALYYGLLDHVRAARWGAFDGDRLRLAASVPGRAPGDGTAIRAAPDGGCCVAHGGAVHVYNWMLDERRPVSLDHSQVNDVAYLDEATLLIAARERLGKCDGGMAAFSAVSGDLRHRFRVAHDRQAKSFTAGALAFDQDSSIFASCKGRLNEYGIGVWDCTTGEQADFFYEPPGCALGDADKLQWLDATNALMVATLFPKTDNCFIGLLDFRDKNVAWSWSDAGMAASLDDKRVLHAIAMEDERSVCVINQYDDLGFLDLRSNAGGVRWSSRSKFMNRKVPSEESCYPKLATHGGQLFSSMNDSISVFSGPECVLTSTLRRSHGGAICDFSIGGDRLFALHNEENVFDVWETPPPPII
;
A
#
# COMPACT_ATOMS: atom_id res chain seq x y z
N MET A 1 -35.83 -20.21 11.50
CA MET A 1 -36.92 -19.21 11.65
C MET A 1 -37.38 -18.77 10.28
N GLY A 2 -38.59 -18.20 10.14
CA GLY A 2 -39.15 -17.87 8.82
C GLY A 2 -38.34 -16.79 8.09
N GLY A 3 -37.79 -17.12 6.92
CA GLY A 3 -37.10 -16.16 6.07
C GLY A 3 -38.10 -15.18 5.46
N GLY A 4 -38.17 -13.97 6.01
CA GLY A 4 -38.99 -12.90 5.46
C GLY A 4 -38.58 -12.59 4.03
N ARG A 5 -39.57 -12.45 3.14
CA ARG A 5 -39.34 -11.91 1.80
C ARG A 5 -39.42 -10.38 1.85
N VAL A 6 -38.59 -9.71 1.06
CA VAL A 6 -38.54 -8.26 0.92
C VAL A 6 -38.62 -7.92 -0.57
N ARG A 7 -39.32 -6.84 -0.91
CA ARG A 7 -39.41 -6.33 -2.28
C ARG A 7 -38.75 -4.97 -2.39
N PHE A 8 -37.96 -4.81 -3.44
CA PHE A 8 -37.36 -3.53 -3.83
C PHE A 8 -37.86 -3.15 -5.21
N ASN A 9 -38.21 -1.88 -5.39
CA ASN A 9 -38.55 -1.31 -6.68
C ASN A 9 -37.45 -0.33 -7.07
N VAL A 10 -36.48 -0.81 -7.84
CA VAL A 10 -35.27 -0.05 -8.16
C VAL A 10 -35.44 0.55 -9.56
N GLY A 11 -35.55 1.87 -9.66
CA GLY A 11 -35.74 2.58 -10.92
C GLY A 11 -36.94 2.10 -11.75
N GLY A 12 -37.99 1.58 -11.11
CA GLY A 12 -39.18 1.01 -11.76
C GLY A 12 -39.17 -0.51 -11.97
N GLN A 13 -38.06 -1.21 -11.68
CA GLN A 13 -37.99 -2.68 -11.76
C GLN A 13 -38.11 -3.31 -10.38
N VAL A 14 -39.04 -4.27 -10.23
CA VAL A 14 -39.27 -4.99 -8.97
C VAL A 14 -38.31 -6.18 -8.83
N PHE A 15 -37.65 -6.27 -7.67
CA PHE A 15 -36.79 -7.37 -7.24
C PHE A 15 -37.35 -7.97 -5.94
N GLU A 16 -37.44 -9.30 -5.87
CA GLU A 16 -37.80 -10.02 -4.64
C GLU A 16 -36.58 -10.77 -4.10
N THR A 17 -36.35 -10.70 -2.79
CA THR A 17 -35.24 -11.36 -2.10
C THR A 17 -35.61 -11.75 -0.66
N THR A 18 -34.71 -12.40 0.06
CA THR A 18 -34.91 -12.75 1.48
C THR A 18 -34.13 -11.83 2.42
N THR A 19 -34.59 -11.72 3.66
CA THR A 19 -33.84 -11.08 4.75
C THR A 19 -32.47 -11.73 5.00
N THR A 20 -32.29 -13.01 4.66
CA THR A 20 -30.99 -13.69 4.77
C THR A 20 -29.99 -13.19 3.73
N THR A 21 -30.40 -12.98 2.47
CA THR A 21 -29.54 -12.37 1.44
C THR A 21 -29.21 -10.92 1.78
N LEU A 22 -30.13 -10.17 2.40
CA LEU A 22 -29.86 -8.81 2.85
C LEU A 22 -28.91 -8.78 4.06
N ALA A 23 -28.97 -9.77 4.94
CA ALA A 23 -28.03 -9.88 6.07
C ALA A 23 -26.58 -10.10 5.61
N ASN A 24 -26.37 -10.72 4.45
CA ASN A 24 -25.05 -10.86 3.83
C ASN A 24 -24.41 -9.53 3.43
N ALA A 25 -25.17 -8.41 3.37
CA ALA A 25 -24.64 -7.09 3.06
C ALA A 25 -23.87 -6.45 4.23
N GLY A 26 -23.95 -7.02 5.44
CA GLY A 26 -23.42 -6.40 6.66
C GLY A 26 -24.31 -5.26 7.17
N ARG A 27 -24.26 -5.00 8.48
CA ARG A 27 -25.16 -4.04 9.16
C ARG A 27 -24.92 -2.58 8.77
N GLU A 28 -23.67 -2.24 8.50
CA GLU A 28 -23.26 -0.87 8.13
C GLU A 28 -23.63 -0.50 6.67
N SER A 29 -24.11 -1.47 5.89
CA SER A 29 -24.63 -1.23 4.54
C SER A 29 -26.04 -0.62 4.58
N MET A 30 -26.41 0.11 3.52
CA MET A 30 -27.77 0.66 3.39
C MET A 30 -28.83 -0.46 3.38
N LEU A 31 -28.52 -1.60 2.76
CA LEU A 31 -29.41 -2.77 2.72
C LEU A 31 -29.52 -3.49 4.08
N GLY A 32 -28.46 -3.45 4.89
CA GLY A 32 -28.46 -3.94 6.27
C GLY A 32 -29.26 -3.05 7.21
N ALA A 33 -29.14 -1.73 7.08
CA ALA A 33 -29.92 -0.76 7.86
C ALA A 33 -31.45 -0.93 7.68
N LEU A 34 -31.90 -1.27 6.46
CA LEU A 34 -33.32 -1.57 6.18
C LEU A 34 -33.86 -2.83 6.90
N LEU A 35 -32.99 -3.69 7.45
CA LEU A 35 -33.40 -4.82 8.29
C LEU A 35 -33.62 -4.41 9.76
N ASP A 36 -33.22 -3.21 10.18
CA ASP A 36 -33.45 -2.78 11.55
C ASP A 36 -34.92 -2.41 11.80
N SER A 37 -35.37 -2.78 13.00
CA SER A 37 -36.60 -2.35 13.64
C SER A 37 -36.85 -0.83 13.59
N SER A 38 -35.80 0.01 13.56
CA SER A 38 -35.93 1.46 13.43
C SER A 38 -36.40 1.92 12.04
N TRP A 39 -35.99 1.23 10.97
CA TRP A 39 -36.42 1.50 9.58
C TRP A 39 -37.72 0.79 9.22
N ASN A 40 -38.10 -0.24 9.96
CA ASN A 40 -39.40 -0.90 9.87
C ASN A 40 -40.49 -0.04 10.56
N LEU A 41 -40.70 1.17 10.02
CA LEU A 41 -41.90 1.96 10.28
C LEU A 41 -43.12 1.07 10.05
N ALA A 42 -43.87 0.79 11.12
CA ALA A 42 -44.99 -0.14 11.07
C ALA A 42 -46.00 0.31 9.99
N PRO A 43 -46.52 -0.62 9.17
CA PRO A 43 -47.47 -0.26 8.11
C PRO A 43 -48.64 0.49 8.74
N THR A 44 -48.91 1.70 8.23
CA THR A 44 -49.78 2.67 8.87
C THR A 44 -51.24 2.21 8.88
N ALA A 45 -51.61 1.51 9.95
CA ALA A 45 -53.00 1.17 10.27
C ALA A 45 -53.81 2.47 10.38
N GLY A 46 -54.57 2.77 9.33
CA GLY A 46 -55.10 4.11 9.09
C GLY A 46 -56.18 4.54 10.08
N GLY A 47 -56.02 5.76 10.60
CA GLY A 47 -57.14 6.54 11.12
C GLY A 47 -57.75 7.38 9.98
N GLY A 48 -59.01 7.17 9.56
CA GLY A 48 -59.91 6.08 9.90
C GLY A 48 -61.35 6.35 9.42
N GLY A 49 -62.16 5.30 9.30
CA GLY A 49 -63.62 5.41 9.10
C GLY A 49 -64.19 4.47 8.02
N GLY A 50 -65.31 3.79 8.33
CA GLY A 50 -66.15 3.08 7.35
C GLY A 50 -65.86 1.59 7.18
N GLY A 51 -66.31 0.77 8.13
CA GLY A 51 -66.03 -0.68 8.14
C GLY A 51 -66.70 -1.55 7.06
N GLY A 52 -66.21 -2.79 6.96
CA GLY A 52 -66.90 -3.90 6.27
C GLY A 52 -65.98 -4.85 5.50
N GLY A 53 -65.80 -6.07 6.03
CA GLY A 53 -65.46 -7.30 5.29
C GLY A 53 -64.25 -7.31 4.35
N GLY A 54 -63.10 -7.80 4.81
CA GLY A 54 -61.93 -8.01 3.93
C GLY A 54 -60.61 -8.37 4.61
N GLY A 55 -60.62 -9.16 5.69
CA GLY A 55 -59.37 -9.58 6.35
C GLY A 55 -58.61 -10.64 5.52
N GLY A 56 -57.33 -10.49 5.22
CA GLY A 56 -56.47 -9.33 5.44
C GLY A 56 -55.10 -9.59 4.83
N GLY A 57 -54.82 -9.01 3.65
CA GLY A 57 -53.62 -9.31 2.89
C GLY A 57 -52.36 -8.77 3.56
N GLY A 58 -51.51 -9.66 4.09
CA GLY A 58 -50.19 -9.34 4.59
C GLY A 58 -49.23 -8.96 3.46
N GLY A 59 -49.36 -7.75 2.94
CA GLY A 59 -48.49 -7.22 1.89
C GLY A 59 -47.05 -7.13 2.37
N VAL A 60 -46.14 -7.76 1.63
CA VAL A 60 -44.69 -7.54 1.78
C VAL A 60 -44.40 -6.08 1.44
N ALA A 61 -43.71 -5.37 2.34
CA ALA A 61 -43.31 -3.98 2.10
C ALA A 61 -42.44 -3.89 0.84
N GLU A 62 -42.80 -2.96 -0.05
CA GLU A 62 -42.09 -2.66 -1.29
C GLU A 62 -41.35 -1.33 -1.12
N TYR A 63 -40.02 -1.41 -1.09
CA TYR A 63 -39.15 -0.25 -0.89
C TYR A 63 -38.73 0.32 -2.25
N PHE A 64 -39.18 1.52 -2.59
CA PHE A 64 -38.74 2.22 -3.80
C PHE A 64 -37.36 2.84 -3.63
N ILE A 65 -36.50 2.65 -4.63
CA ILE A 65 -35.11 3.11 -4.66
C ILE A 65 -34.83 3.73 -6.04
N ASP A 66 -34.62 5.04 -6.09
CA ASP A 66 -34.43 5.79 -7.35
C ASP A 66 -32.98 5.66 -7.89
N ARG A 67 -32.60 4.44 -8.29
CA ARG A 67 -31.24 4.05 -8.71
C ARG A 67 -31.28 3.11 -9.92
N ASN A 68 -30.11 2.74 -10.44
CA ASN A 68 -29.98 1.87 -11.61
C ASN A 68 -30.29 0.38 -11.31
N PRO A 69 -31.35 -0.23 -11.88
CA PRO A 69 -31.71 -1.62 -11.62
C PRO A 69 -30.73 -2.65 -12.19
N ALA A 70 -30.05 -2.35 -13.30
CA ALA A 70 -29.08 -3.29 -13.89
C ALA A 70 -27.83 -3.45 -13.01
N CYS A 71 -27.42 -2.39 -12.31
CA CYS A 71 -26.37 -2.48 -11.29
C CYS A 71 -26.86 -3.21 -10.04
N PHE A 72 -28.07 -2.88 -9.56
CA PHE A 72 -28.64 -3.54 -8.38
C PHE A 72 -28.84 -5.04 -8.60
N ALA A 73 -29.19 -5.48 -9.81
CA ALA A 73 -29.27 -6.89 -10.16
C ALA A 73 -27.95 -7.63 -9.91
N VAL A 74 -26.81 -7.06 -10.33
CA VAL A 74 -25.46 -7.64 -10.12
C VAL A 74 -25.10 -7.65 -8.63
N LEU A 75 -25.35 -6.56 -7.92
CA LEU A 75 -25.05 -6.45 -6.48
C LEU A 75 -25.90 -7.40 -5.63
N LEU A 76 -27.18 -7.59 -6.00
CA LEU A 76 -28.07 -8.53 -5.35
C LEU A 76 -27.68 -9.99 -5.64
N ASP A 77 -27.10 -10.28 -6.80
CA ASP A 77 -26.61 -11.63 -7.12
C ASP A 77 -25.27 -11.95 -6.45
N LEU A 78 -24.38 -10.96 -6.32
CA LEU A 78 -23.21 -11.03 -5.45
C LEU A 78 -23.59 -11.39 -4.01
N LEU A 79 -24.62 -10.75 -3.44
CA LEU A 79 -25.14 -11.07 -2.10
C LEU A 79 -25.79 -12.46 -1.99
N ARG A 80 -26.18 -13.10 -3.10
CA ARG A 80 -26.74 -14.46 -3.14
C ARG A 80 -25.67 -15.54 -3.31
N THR A 81 -24.62 -15.25 -4.07
CA THR A 81 -23.65 -16.25 -4.57
C THR A 81 -22.24 -16.08 -3.98
N GLY A 82 -21.92 -14.92 -3.41
CA GLY A 82 -20.55 -14.52 -3.08
C GLY A 82 -19.65 -14.23 -4.28
N SER A 83 -20.19 -14.29 -5.51
CA SER A 83 -19.43 -14.17 -6.77
C SER A 83 -19.85 -12.93 -7.56
N LEU A 84 -18.87 -12.19 -8.10
CA LEU A 84 -19.13 -10.97 -8.88
C LEU A 84 -19.23 -11.29 -10.39
N HIS A 85 -20.46 -11.36 -10.92
CA HIS A 85 -20.68 -11.48 -12.37
C HIS A 85 -21.12 -10.15 -13.00
N VAL A 86 -20.20 -9.45 -13.68
CA VAL A 86 -20.50 -8.19 -14.38
C VAL A 86 -20.84 -8.46 -15.85
N PRO A 87 -22.03 -8.10 -16.35
CA PRO A 87 -22.37 -8.21 -17.77
C PRO A 87 -21.48 -7.31 -18.64
N PRO A 88 -20.99 -7.74 -19.81
CA PRO A 88 -20.05 -6.97 -20.64
C PRO A 88 -20.55 -5.59 -21.11
N GLN A 89 -21.85 -5.35 -21.05
CA GLN A 89 -22.49 -4.08 -21.42
C GLN A 89 -22.59 -3.08 -20.25
N LEU A 90 -22.31 -3.52 -19.01
CA LEU A 90 -22.41 -2.71 -17.80
C LEU A 90 -21.03 -2.12 -17.45
N PRO A 91 -20.84 -0.79 -17.47
CA PRO A 91 -19.55 -0.20 -17.13
C PRO A 91 -19.19 -0.47 -15.66
N GLU A 92 -18.02 -1.06 -15.40
CA GLU A 92 -17.53 -1.37 -14.03
C GLU A 92 -17.64 -0.13 -13.11
N LYS A 93 -17.17 1.05 -13.58
CA LYS A 93 -17.23 2.31 -12.81
C LYS A 93 -18.64 2.80 -12.47
N LEU A 94 -19.68 2.34 -13.18
CA LEU A 94 -21.07 2.61 -12.83
C LEU A 94 -21.52 1.66 -11.71
N LEU A 95 -21.25 0.36 -11.86
CA LEU A 95 -21.51 -0.65 -10.84
C LEU A 95 -20.83 -0.31 -9.51
N TYR A 96 -19.59 0.17 -9.55
CA TYR A 96 -18.81 0.54 -8.36
C TYR A 96 -19.36 1.78 -7.63
N ARG A 97 -19.94 2.74 -8.37
CA ARG A 97 -20.65 3.89 -7.79
C ARG A 97 -21.97 3.48 -7.13
N GLU A 98 -22.69 2.53 -7.71
CA GLU A 98 -23.87 1.95 -7.06
C GLU A 98 -23.47 1.11 -5.84
N ALA A 99 -22.40 0.31 -5.91
CA ALA A 99 -21.88 -0.46 -4.78
C ALA A 99 -21.56 0.45 -3.58
N LEU A 100 -20.91 1.59 -3.81
CA LEU A 100 -20.69 2.60 -2.77
C LEU A 100 -22.00 3.15 -2.19
N TYR A 101 -23.01 3.45 -3.02
CA TYR A 101 -24.32 3.92 -2.56
C TYR A 101 -25.07 2.89 -1.68
N TYR A 102 -24.96 1.60 -1.99
CA TYR A 102 -25.59 0.53 -1.19
C TYR A 102 -24.77 0.12 0.04
N GLY A 103 -23.52 0.58 0.20
CA GLY A 103 -22.60 0.11 1.25
C GLY A 103 -22.04 -1.28 0.97
N LEU A 104 -21.83 -1.63 -0.30
CA LEU A 104 -21.39 -2.93 -0.80
C LEU A 104 -20.01 -2.89 -1.49
N LEU A 105 -19.27 -1.78 -1.38
CA LEU A 105 -18.01 -1.58 -2.12
C LEU A 105 -16.98 -2.68 -1.82
N ASP A 106 -16.86 -3.07 -0.55
CA ASP A 106 -15.85 -4.03 -0.10
C ASP A 106 -16.22 -5.48 -0.43
N HIS A 107 -17.52 -5.78 -0.49
CA HIS A 107 -18.03 -7.03 -1.06
C HIS A 107 -17.68 -7.15 -2.55
N VAL A 108 -17.75 -6.03 -3.29
CA VAL A 108 -17.34 -5.99 -4.70
C VAL A 108 -15.83 -6.12 -4.86
N ARG A 109 -15.02 -5.44 -4.03
CA ARG A 109 -13.55 -5.59 -3.99
C ARG A 109 -13.14 -7.05 -3.75
N ALA A 110 -13.62 -7.64 -2.65
CA ALA A 110 -13.29 -9.01 -2.22
C ALA A 110 -13.77 -10.11 -3.19
N ALA A 111 -14.72 -9.82 -4.07
CA ALA A 111 -15.17 -10.73 -5.13
C ALA A 111 -14.59 -10.41 -6.53
N ARG A 112 -13.91 -9.26 -6.69
CA ARG A 112 -13.27 -8.83 -7.97
C ARG A 112 -11.83 -9.32 -8.10
N TRP A 113 -11.15 -9.54 -6.97
CA TRP A 113 -9.80 -10.10 -6.88
C TRP A 113 -9.80 -11.35 -6.01
N GLY A 114 -8.89 -12.28 -6.26
CA GLY A 114 -8.55 -13.32 -5.27
C GLY A 114 -7.56 -12.75 -4.26
N ALA A 115 -7.47 -13.37 -3.07
CA ALA A 115 -6.42 -13.07 -2.10
C ALA A 115 -5.04 -13.12 -2.77
N PHE A 116 -4.20 -12.13 -2.47
CA PHE A 116 -2.92 -11.92 -3.14
C PHE A 116 -2.01 -13.16 -3.14
N ASP A 117 -1.56 -13.55 -4.33
CA ASP A 117 -0.65 -14.66 -4.61
C ASP A 117 0.23 -14.29 -5.80
N GLY A 118 1.54 -14.14 -5.53
CA GLY A 118 2.55 -13.72 -6.50
C GLY A 118 2.73 -14.67 -7.69
N ASP A 119 2.46 -15.96 -7.51
CA ASP A 119 2.58 -16.97 -8.56
C ASP A 119 1.33 -17.02 -9.45
N ARG A 120 0.22 -16.40 -9.00
CA ARG A 120 -1.05 -16.28 -9.74
C ARG A 120 -1.32 -14.87 -10.29
N LEU A 121 -0.49 -13.88 -9.97
CA LEU A 121 -0.62 -12.49 -10.45
C LEU A 121 -0.69 -12.40 -11.99
N ARG A 122 -1.53 -11.50 -12.49
CA ARG A 122 -1.66 -11.17 -13.91
C ARG A 122 -1.75 -9.66 -14.10
N LEU A 123 -1.13 -9.16 -15.18
CA LEU A 123 -1.28 -7.76 -15.58
C LEU A 123 -2.76 -7.47 -15.89
N ALA A 124 -3.36 -6.58 -15.12
CA ALA A 124 -4.77 -6.19 -15.25
C ALA A 124 -4.92 -4.83 -15.94
N ALA A 125 -4.02 -3.88 -15.65
CA ALA A 125 -4.02 -2.56 -16.23
C ALA A 125 -2.59 -1.98 -16.32
N SER A 126 -2.43 -0.99 -17.19
CA SER A 126 -1.24 -0.15 -17.27
C SER A 126 -1.71 1.29 -17.42
N VAL A 127 -1.29 2.16 -16.50
CA VAL A 127 -1.84 3.51 -16.32
C VAL A 127 -0.77 4.54 -16.67
N PRO A 128 -0.97 5.38 -17.70
CA PRO A 128 -0.11 6.52 -17.93
C PRO A 128 -0.37 7.60 -16.87
N GLY A 129 0.70 8.04 -16.21
CA GLY A 129 0.69 9.18 -15.31
C GLY A 129 0.43 10.49 -16.05
N ARG A 130 -0.02 11.52 -15.31
CA ARG A 130 -0.32 12.86 -15.87
C ARG A 130 0.78 13.89 -15.62
N ALA A 131 1.84 13.52 -14.90
CA ALA A 131 2.96 14.40 -14.66
C ALA A 131 3.83 14.57 -15.92
N PRO A 132 4.44 15.75 -16.15
CA PRO A 132 5.29 16.02 -17.31
C PRO A 132 6.74 15.49 -17.15
N GLY A 133 6.94 14.46 -16.34
CA GLY A 133 8.24 13.87 -16.02
C GLY A 133 8.07 12.61 -15.17
N ASP A 134 9.16 11.87 -15.00
CA ASP A 134 9.11 10.47 -14.56
C ASP A 134 8.83 10.31 -13.06
N GLY A 135 8.27 9.16 -12.69
CA GLY A 135 7.94 8.84 -11.31
C GLY A 135 9.17 8.35 -10.53
N THR A 136 9.30 8.78 -9.28
CA THR A 136 10.45 8.44 -8.41
C THR A 136 10.12 7.41 -7.33
N ALA A 137 8.83 7.24 -6.99
CA ALA A 137 8.35 6.23 -6.05
C ALA A 137 6.87 5.89 -6.31
N ILE A 138 6.45 4.67 -5.99
CA ILE A 138 5.05 4.21 -6.01
C ILE A 138 4.70 3.50 -4.70
N ARG A 139 3.51 3.74 -4.16
CA ARG A 139 3.02 3.08 -2.94
C ARG A 139 1.61 2.56 -3.16
N ALA A 140 1.38 1.29 -2.85
CA ALA A 140 0.04 0.73 -2.80
C ALA A 140 -0.74 1.35 -1.63
N ALA A 141 -2.04 1.60 -1.83
CA ALA A 141 -2.95 2.04 -0.79
C ALA A 141 -3.66 0.81 -0.19
N PRO A 142 -4.04 0.81 1.11
CA PRO A 142 -4.81 -0.28 1.70
C PRO A 142 -6.15 -0.52 0.99
N ASP A 143 -6.75 0.54 0.43
CA ASP A 143 -8.03 0.53 -0.29
C ASP A 143 -7.96 -0.17 -1.68
N GLY A 144 -6.77 -0.63 -2.10
CA GLY A 144 -6.48 -1.13 -3.44
C GLY A 144 -6.12 -0.03 -4.45
N GLY A 145 -6.03 1.24 -4.04
CA GLY A 145 -5.46 2.32 -4.83
C GLY A 145 -3.93 2.32 -4.82
N CYS A 146 -3.34 3.42 -5.30
CA CYS A 146 -1.92 3.69 -5.16
C CYS A 146 -1.63 5.20 -5.22
N CYS A 147 -0.39 5.60 -4.93
CA CYS A 147 0.10 6.92 -5.28
C CYS A 147 1.49 6.86 -5.93
N VAL A 148 1.75 7.80 -6.84
CA VAL A 148 3.04 7.97 -7.51
C VAL A 148 3.64 9.33 -7.14
N ALA A 149 4.90 9.35 -6.72
CA ALA A 149 5.66 10.57 -6.50
C ALA A 149 6.31 11.05 -7.81
N HIS A 150 6.10 12.31 -8.17
CA HIS A 150 6.61 12.94 -9.38
C HIS A 150 7.33 14.25 -9.00
N GLY A 151 8.62 14.13 -8.66
CA GLY A 151 9.48 15.26 -8.29
C GLY A 151 9.04 15.97 -7.02
N GLY A 152 8.16 16.97 -7.14
CA GLY A 152 7.61 17.77 -6.03
C GLY A 152 6.10 17.62 -5.81
N ALA A 153 5.45 16.68 -6.48
CA ALA A 153 4.02 16.37 -6.34
C ALA A 153 3.82 14.86 -6.13
N VAL A 154 2.65 14.48 -5.62
CA VAL A 154 2.20 13.10 -5.46
C VAL A 154 0.83 12.95 -6.10
N HIS A 155 0.72 12.10 -7.11
CA HIS A 155 -0.52 11.78 -7.81
C HIS A 155 -1.18 10.57 -7.13
N VAL A 156 -2.42 10.71 -6.67
CA VAL A 156 -3.12 9.69 -5.89
C VAL A 156 -4.22 9.06 -6.74
N TYR A 157 -4.20 7.74 -6.89
CA TYR A 157 -5.15 6.94 -7.64
C TYR A 157 -6.00 6.11 -6.67
N ASN A 158 -7.32 6.11 -6.84
CA ASN A 158 -8.18 5.20 -6.07
C ASN A 158 -8.12 3.76 -6.60
N TRP A 159 -8.81 2.84 -5.93
CA TRP A 159 -8.86 1.44 -6.34
C TRP A 159 -9.39 1.16 -7.76
N MET A 160 -10.17 2.09 -8.34
CA MET A 160 -10.65 2.06 -9.73
C MET A 160 -9.67 2.71 -10.74
N LEU A 161 -8.46 3.04 -10.28
CA LEU A 161 -7.40 3.75 -10.99
C LEU A 161 -7.82 5.14 -11.50
N ASP A 162 -8.84 5.74 -10.89
CA ASP A 162 -9.18 7.15 -11.11
C ASP A 162 -8.30 8.06 -10.23
N GLU A 163 -7.65 9.01 -10.89
CA GLU A 163 -6.79 10.01 -10.25
C GLU A 163 -7.63 11.02 -9.45
N ARG A 164 -7.25 11.21 -8.19
CA ARG A 164 -7.76 12.23 -7.27
C ARG A 164 -6.96 13.52 -7.45
N ARG A 165 -7.25 14.54 -6.65
CA ARG A 165 -6.47 15.79 -6.63
C ARG A 165 -5.01 15.51 -6.23
N PRO A 166 -4.00 15.88 -7.05
CA PRO A 166 -2.60 15.73 -6.67
C PRO A 166 -2.23 16.55 -5.43
N VAL A 167 -1.27 16.03 -4.66
CA VAL A 167 -0.85 16.53 -3.36
C VAL A 167 0.59 17.04 -3.44
N SER A 168 0.96 18.04 -2.63
CA SER A 168 2.33 18.58 -2.63
C SER A 168 2.67 19.25 -1.30
N LEU A 169 3.85 18.92 -0.74
CA LEU A 169 4.41 19.59 0.44
C LEU A 169 5.34 20.71 -0.03
N ASP A 170 4.82 21.94 -0.06
CA ASP A 170 5.52 23.18 -0.45
C ASP A 170 6.13 23.16 -1.87
N HIS A 171 5.79 22.18 -2.72
CA HIS A 171 6.49 21.81 -3.96
C HIS A 171 7.95 21.37 -3.77
N SER A 172 8.38 21.06 -2.54
CA SER A 172 9.70 20.49 -2.25
C SER A 172 9.82 19.08 -2.85
N GLN A 173 11.05 18.65 -3.15
CA GLN A 173 11.30 17.32 -3.69
C GLN A 173 10.84 16.25 -2.69
N VAL A 174 9.96 15.36 -3.14
CA VAL A 174 9.50 14.19 -2.39
C VAL A 174 10.64 13.17 -2.36
N ASN A 175 11.01 12.71 -1.17
CA ASN A 175 12.01 11.67 -0.98
C ASN A 175 11.33 10.30 -0.76
N ASP A 176 10.21 10.28 -0.03
CA ASP A 176 9.39 9.08 0.20
C ASP A 176 7.92 9.45 0.46
N VAL A 177 7.03 8.47 0.35
CA VAL A 177 5.59 8.56 0.57
C VAL A 177 5.12 7.29 1.26
N ALA A 178 4.06 7.35 2.06
CA ALA A 178 3.39 6.16 2.59
C ALA A 178 1.91 6.43 2.89
N TYR A 179 1.11 5.36 3.00
CA TYR A 179 -0.22 5.42 3.59
C TYR A 179 -0.15 5.01 5.05
N LEU A 180 -0.73 5.82 5.93
CA LEU A 180 -0.98 5.46 7.33
C LEU A 180 -2.29 4.67 7.46
N ASP A 181 -3.30 5.09 6.68
CA ASP A 181 -4.62 4.47 6.58
C ASP A 181 -5.23 4.78 5.18
N GLU A 182 -6.42 4.24 4.85
CA GLU A 182 -7.08 4.50 3.55
C GLU A 182 -7.34 5.99 3.25
N ALA A 183 -7.43 6.82 4.28
CA ALA A 183 -7.75 8.24 4.21
C ALA A 183 -6.56 9.15 4.52
N THR A 184 -5.44 8.66 5.05
CA THR A 184 -4.24 9.46 5.41
C THR A 184 -3.00 9.06 4.60
N LEU A 185 -2.52 10.01 3.81
CA LEU A 185 -1.28 9.93 3.04
C LEU A 185 -0.17 10.75 3.72
N LEU A 186 0.98 10.15 3.98
CA LEU A 186 2.18 10.80 4.49
C LEU A 186 3.17 11.08 3.37
N ILE A 187 3.73 12.30 3.36
CA ILE A 187 4.75 12.73 2.39
C ILE A 187 5.99 13.18 3.15
N ALA A 188 7.14 12.57 2.84
CA ALA A 188 8.46 12.98 3.28
C ALA A 188 9.16 13.79 2.18
N ALA A 189 9.58 15.02 2.49
CA ALA A 189 10.15 15.94 1.51
C ALA A 189 11.45 16.59 1.98
N ARG A 190 12.28 16.93 0.99
CA ARG A 190 13.55 17.64 1.16
C ARG A 190 13.34 19.05 1.67
N GLU A 191 14.14 19.44 2.66
CA GLU A 191 14.18 20.81 3.15
C GLU A 191 14.75 21.76 2.09
N ARG A 192 14.12 22.93 1.91
CA ARG A 192 14.64 23.96 1.01
C ARG A 192 15.58 24.93 1.71
N LEU A 193 16.65 25.32 1.03
CA LEU A 193 17.58 26.34 1.53
C LEU A 193 16.89 27.70 1.67
N GLY A 194 17.04 28.33 2.84
CA GLY A 194 16.55 29.68 3.12
C GLY A 194 15.06 29.79 3.48
N LYS A 195 14.33 28.68 3.61
CA LYS A 195 12.94 28.64 4.09
C LYS A 195 12.71 27.43 4.99
N CYS A 196 11.70 27.49 5.87
CA CYS A 196 11.30 26.36 6.71
C CYS A 196 10.31 25.43 5.96
N ASP A 197 10.58 25.17 4.67
CA ASP A 197 9.71 24.44 3.74
C ASP A 197 10.27 23.01 3.53
N GLY A 198 9.40 21.99 3.56
CA GLY A 198 9.79 20.57 3.56
C GLY A 198 9.51 19.84 4.88
N GLY A 199 10.28 18.80 5.20
CA GLY A 199 10.04 17.92 6.34
C GLY A 199 8.98 16.85 6.02
N MET A 200 8.11 16.54 7.00
CA MET A 200 7.06 15.52 6.85
C MET A 200 5.66 16.10 7.10
N ALA A 201 4.66 15.67 6.32
CA ALA A 201 3.27 16.09 6.48
C ALA A 201 2.26 14.98 6.14
N ALA A 202 1.12 15.01 6.81
CA ALA A 202 -0.05 14.17 6.55
C ALA A 202 -1.11 14.92 5.75
N PHE A 203 -1.69 14.26 4.77
CA PHE A 203 -2.73 14.77 3.88
C PHE A 203 -3.91 13.80 3.80
N SER A 204 -5.07 14.32 3.42
CA SER A 204 -6.24 13.51 3.11
C SER A 204 -6.04 12.80 1.77
N ALA A 205 -5.87 11.48 1.77
CA ALA A 205 -5.81 10.67 0.55
C ALA A 205 -7.09 10.81 -0.31
N VAL A 206 -8.22 11.23 0.29
CA VAL A 206 -9.50 11.41 -0.39
C VAL A 206 -9.62 12.76 -1.09
N SER A 207 -9.21 13.86 -0.45
CA SER A 207 -9.45 15.25 -0.91
C SER A 207 -8.19 16.05 -1.27
N GLY A 208 -7.01 15.54 -0.92
CA GLY A 208 -5.70 16.18 -1.12
C GLY A 208 -5.38 17.31 -0.14
N ASP A 209 -6.22 17.58 0.86
CA ASP A 209 -6.01 18.65 1.83
C ASP A 209 -5.01 18.27 2.93
N LEU A 210 -4.19 19.22 3.35
CA LEU A 210 -3.23 19.07 4.45
C LEU A 210 -3.96 18.84 5.79
N ARG A 211 -3.67 17.71 6.45
CA ARG A 211 -4.18 17.37 7.78
C ARG A 211 -3.24 17.87 8.88
N HIS A 212 -1.95 17.57 8.76
CA HIS A 212 -0.93 17.91 9.76
C HIS A 212 0.46 18.12 9.14
N ARG A 213 1.30 18.93 9.79
CA ARG A 213 2.73 19.04 9.47
C ARG A 213 3.54 18.70 10.72
N PHE A 214 4.29 17.60 10.64
CA PHE A 214 5.14 17.12 11.72
C PHE A 214 6.34 18.05 11.91
N ARG A 215 6.86 18.09 13.14
CA ARG A 215 7.99 18.96 13.53
C ARG A 215 9.01 18.13 14.28
N VAL A 216 10.29 18.38 14.02
CA VAL A 216 11.38 17.95 14.90
C VAL A 216 11.71 19.11 15.85
N ALA A 217 11.95 18.81 17.12
CA ALA A 217 12.50 19.73 18.10
C ALA A 217 13.74 19.13 18.79
N HIS A 218 14.82 19.90 18.79
CA HIS A 218 16.04 19.61 19.55
C HIS A 218 16.23 20.71 20.60
N ASP A 219 16.52 20.34 21.86
CA ASP A 219 16.56 21.24 23.01
C ASP A 219 15.33 22.17 23.14
N ARG A 220 14.14 21.62 22.84
CA ARG A 220 12.84 22.34 22.78
C ARG A 220 12.75 23.44 21.71
N GLN A 221 13.74 23.56 20.83
CA GLN A 221 13.69 24.43 19.67
C GLN A 221 13.22 23.63 18.45
N ALA A 222 12.12 24.03 17.82
CA ALA A 222 11.71 23.47 16.54
C ALA A 222 12.79 23.74 15.47
N LYS A 223 13.16 22.71 14.71
CA LYS A 223 14.12 22.80 13.60
C LYS A 223 13.45 22.42 12.29
N SER A 224 13.98 22.91 11.18
CA SER A 224 13.71 22.38 9.85
C SER A 224 14.62 21.17 9.59
N PHE A 225 14.10 20.19 8.85
CA PHE A 225 14.77 18.93 8.56
C PHE A 225 14.33 18.42 7.18
N THR A 226 15.20 17.63 6.55
CA THR A 226 14.81 16.77 5.43
C THR A 226 14.30 15.46 5.98
N ALA A 227 13.07 15.07 5.60
CA ALA A 227 12.54 13.73 5.87
C ALA A 227 12.92 12.80 4.70
N GLY A 228 13.47 11.63 5.01
CA GLY A 228 13.85 10.59 4.06
C GLY A 228 12.82 9.47 3.99
N ALA A 229 13.27 8.22 4.18
CA ALA A 229 12.42 7.03 4.17
C ALA A 229 11.48 6.96 5.38
N LEU A 230 10.33 6.29 5.22
CA LEU A 230 9.25 6.16 6.20
C LEU A 230 9.03 4.71 6.67
N ALA A 231 8.62 4.54 7.94
CA ALA A 231 8.09 3.28 8.48
C ALA A 231 7.09 3.53 9.63
N PHE A 232 6.36 2.48 10.03
CA PHE A 232 5.28 2.50 11.01
C PHE A 232 5.32 1.23 11.86
N ASP A 233 4.92 1.32 13.13
CA ASP A 233 4.61 0.16 13.95
C ASP A 233 3.09 -0.14 13.95
N GLN A 234 2.67 -1.15 14.72
CA GLN A 234 1.25 -1.47 14.96
C GLN A 234 0.62 -0.65 16.10
N ASP A 235 1.43 0.05 16.91
CA ASP A 235 1.04 0.68 18.17
C ASP A 235 0.68 2.18 18.04
N SER A 236 1.01 2.82 16.90
CA SER A 236 0.71 4.20 16.44
C SER A 236 1.94 5.11 16.21
N SER A 237 3.16 4.58 16.16
CA SER A 237 4.36 5.38 15.88
C SER A 237 4.65 5.52 14.38
N ILE A 238 5.01 6.74 13.98
CA ILE A 238 5.60 7.08 12.67
C ILE A 238 7.10 7.25 12.85
N PHE A 239 7.89 6.56 12.03
CA PHE A 239 9.35 6.68 11.96
C PHE A 239 9.76 7.33 10.64
N ALA A 240 10.69 8.29 10.68
CA ALA A 240 11.29 8.86 9.47
C ALA A 240 12.79 9.11 9.63
N SER A 241 13.59 8.83 8.59
CA SER A 241 14.99 9.27 8.58
C SER A 241 15.05 10.80 8.47
N CYS A 242 15.84 11.41 9.35
CA CYS A 242 15.85 12.85 9.59
C CYS A 242 17.25 13.42 9.37
N LYS A 243 17.37 14.31 8.38
CA LYS A 243 18.59 15.05 8.11
C LYS A 243 18.41 16.53 8.41
N GLY A 244 18.83 16.95 9.61
CA GLY A 244 18.88 18.34 10.06
C GLY A 244 20.08 19.12 9.49
N ARG A 245 20.40 20.27 10.10
CA ARG A 245 21.48 21.17 9.63
C ARG A 245 22.71 21.26 10.55
N LEU A 246 22.59 20.86 11.82
CA LEU A 246 23.62 21.07 12.85
C LEU A 246 24.17 19.74 13.40
N ASN A 247 24.39 18.76 12.51
CA ASN A 247 24.63 17.34 12.85
C ASN A 247 23.48 16.69 13.64
N GLU A 248 22.29 17.28 13.52
CA GLU A 248 21.00 16.77 13.98
C GLU A 248 20.52 15.68 13.01
N TYR A 249 21.24 14.55 13.00
CA TYR A 249 20.98 13.37 12.15
C TYR A 249 20.46 12.21 12.99
N GLY A 250 19.53 11.43 12.45
CA GLY A 250 18.92 10.32 13.18
C GLY A 250 17.58 9.86 12.62
N ILE A 251 16.83 9.10 13.44
CA ILE A 251 15.44 8.74 13.18
C ILE A 251 14.53 9.53 14.11
N GLY A 252 13.59 10.29 13.55
CA GLY A 252 12.52 10.93 14.31
C GLY A 252 11.36 9.97 14.56
N VAL A 253 10.72 10.07 15.73
CA VAL A 253 9.53 9.29 16.10
C VAL A 253 8.38 10.22 16.48
N TRP A 254 7.20 10.00 15.90
CA TRP A 254 5.98 10.76 16.20
C TRP A 254 4.82 9.82 16.48
N ASP A 255 3.93 10.21 17.40
CA ASP A 255 2.64 9.54 17.55
C ASP A 255 1.71 9.98 16.39
N CYS A 256 1.05 9.01 15.75
CA CYS A 256 0.23 9.28 14.56
C CYS A 256 -1.12 9.94 14.89
N THR A 257 -1.61 9.80 16.14
CA THR A 257 -2.91 10.31 16.58
C THR A 257 -2.87 11.81 16.92
N THR A 258 -1.85 12.23 17.65
CA THR A 258 -1.61 13.62 18.05
C THR A 258 -0.73 14.37 17.05
N GLY A 259 0.14 13.66 16.34
CA GLY A 259 1.15 14.25 15.47
C GLY A 259 2.30 14.92 16.23
N GLU A 260 2.40 14.73 17.55
CA GLU A 260 3.51 15.24 18.36
C GLU A 260 4.74 14.32 18.28
N GLN A 261 5.92 14.88 18.51
CA GLN A 261 7.17 14.12 18.51
C GLN A 261 7.29 13.32 19.81
N ALA A 262 7.31 12.00 19.70
CA ALA A 262 7.48 11.09 20.83
C ALA A 262 8.95 10.94 21.21
N ASP A 263 9.86 10.86 20.23
CA ASP A 263 11.29 10.65 20.47
C ASP A 263 12.20 11.10 19.31
N PHE A 264 13.52 10.98 19.49
CA PHE A 264 14.53 11.06 18.43
C PHE A 264 15.71 10.13 18.73
N PHE A 265 16.01 9.20 17.83
CA PHE A 265 17.21 8.36 17.88
C PHE A 265 18.35 9.05 17.11
N TYR A 266 19.26 9.70 17.83
CA TYR A 266 20.41 10.37 17.22
C TYR A 266 21.40 9.37 16.62
N GLU A 267 22.00 9.74 15.50
CA GLU A 267 22.99 8.96 14.75
C GLU A 267 24.28 8.69 15.55
N PRO A 268 24.60 7.41 15.86
CA PRO A 268 25.89 7.07 16.47
C PRO A 268 27.05 7.19 15.48
N PRO A 269 28.29 7.49 15.92
CA PRO A 269 29.45 7.57 15.04
C PRO A 269 29.64 6.31 14.17
N GLY A 270 29.69 6.51 12.85
CA GLY A 270 29.82 5.41 11.87
C GLY A 270 28.50 4.83 11.36
N CYS A 271 27.36 5.26 11.89
CA CYS A 271 26.04 5.02 11.30
C CYS A 271 25.71 6.15 10.28
N ALA A 272 24.70 5.93 9.44
CA ALA A 272 24.19 6.93 8.48
C ALA A 272 22.65 6.98 8.50
N LEU A 273 22.07 7.04 9.71
CA LEU A 273 20.64 6.95 9.96
C LEU A 273 19.87 8.13 9.33
N GLY A 274 20.47 9.33 9.30
CA GLY A 274 19.82 10.53 8.75
C GLY A 274 19.63 10.51 7.23
N ASP A 275 20.45 9.74 6.50
CA ASP A 275 20.40 9.60 5.03
C ASP A 275 19.66 8.33 4.54
N ALA A 276 19.12 7.52 5.46
CA ALA A 276 18.65 6.17 5.16
C ALA A 276 17.68 6.05 3.97
N ASP A 277 17.96 5.06 3.14
CA ASP A 277 17.21 4.68 1.94
C ASP A 277 15.90 3.97 2.24
N LYS A 278 15.91 3.16 3.30
CA LYS A 278 14.76 2.34 3.69
C LYS A 278 14.71 2.18 5.19
N LEU A 279 13.51 2.39 5.73
CA LEU A 279 13.12 1.95 7.05
C LEU A 279 12.21 0.73 6.91
N GLN A 280 12.24 -0.17 7.90
CA GLN A 280 11.27 -1.27 8.02
C GLN A 280 11.13 -1.62 9.49
N TRP A 281 9.91 -1.54 10.01
CA TRP A 281 9.61 -1.99 11.36
C TRP A 281 9.51 -3.53 11.41
N LEU A 282 9.90 -4.11 12.54
CA LEU A 282 9.96 -5.55 12.78
C LEU A 282 9.19 -5.87 14.08
N ASP A 283 8.02 -6.47 13.95
CA ASP A 283 7.05 -6.61 15.05
C ASP A 283 7.45 -7.70 16.05
N ALA A 284 7.96 -8.83 15.57
CA ALA A 284 8.36 -9.95 16.44
C ALA A 284 9.66 -9.66 17.23
N THR A 285 10.40 -8.62 16.86
CA THR A 285 11.57 -8.12 17.60
C THR A 285 11.33 -6.77 18.32
N ASN A 286 10.30 -6.01 17.89
CA ASN A 286 10.03 -4.63 18.30
C ASN A 286 11.30 -3.77 18.12
N ALA A 287 11.72 -3.66 16.87
CA ALA A 287 12.94 -3.00 16.44
C ALA A 287 12.77 -2.42 15.02
N LEU A 288 13.53 -1.36 14.71
CA LEU A 288 13.51 -0.73 13.39
C LEU A 288 14.76 -1.12 12.59
N MET A 289 14.59 -1.78 11.45
CA MET A 289 15.65 -1.88 10.44
C MET A 289 15.83 -0.53 9.75
N VAL A 290 17.07 -0.08 9.68
CA VAL A 290 17.51 1.11 8.95
C VAL A 290 18.58 0.68 7.95
N ALA A 291 18.38 0.96 6.66
CA ALA A 291 19.35 0.68 5.61
C ALA A 291 19.71 1.96 4.83
N THR A 292 21.00 2.21 4.65
CA THR A 292 21.59 3.31 3.87
C THR A 292 22.57 2.68 2.89
N LEU A 293 22.34 2.80 1.58
CA LEU A 293 22.87 1.88 0.57
C LEU A 293 23.42 2.62 -0.66
N PHE A 294 24.19 1.89 -1.48
CA PHE A 294 24.62 2.41 -2.77
C PHE A 294 23.41 2.57 -3.72
N PRO A 295 23.25 3.70 -4.44
CA PRO A 295 24.25 4.75 -4.70
C PRO A 295 24.15 6.01 -3.82
N LYS A 296 23.29 6.07 -2.78
CA LYS A 296 23.20 7.28 -1.93
C LYS A 296 24.48 7.51 -1.12
N THR A 297 25.13 6.43 -0.70
CA THR A 297 26.41 6.46 0.02
C THR A 297 27.43 5.52 -0.62
N ASP A 298 28.73 5.87 -0.51
CA ASP A 298 29.82 5.04 -1.03
C ASP A 298 29.98 3.71 -0.28
N ASN A 299 29.70 3.74 1.03
CA ASN A 299 29.62 2.57 1.92
C ASN A 299 28.15 2.29 2.27
N CYS A 300 27.78 1.02 2.34
CA CYS A 300 26.49 0.57 2.84
C CYS A 300 26.50 0.43 4.37
N PHE A 301 25.36 0.70 5.00
CA PHE A 301 25.09 0.44 6.41
C PHE A 301 23.69 -0.17 6.55
N ILE A 302 23.56 -1.26 7.31
CA ILE A 302 22.28 -1.83 7.72
C ILE A 302 22.33 -2.03 9.24
N GLY A 303 21.39 -1.44 9.98
CA GLY A 303 21.30 -1.57 11.43
C GLY A 303 19.90 -1.94 11.89
N LEU A 304 19.81 -2.61 13.04
CA LEU A 304 18.58 -2.73 13.82
C LEU A 304 18.66 -1.82 15.03
N LEU A 305 17.71 -0.91 15.18
CA LEU A 305 17.61 0.00 16.32
C LEU A 305 16.61 -0.53 17.33
N ASP A 306 17.02 -0.61 18.60
CA ASP A 306 16.12 -0.84 19.73
C ASP A 306 15.86 0.49 20.45
N PHE A 307 14.61 0.95 20.42
CA PHE A 307 14.19 2.21 21.04
C PHE A 307 14.03 2.12 22.56
N ARG A 308 13.91 0.90 23.13
CA ARG A 308 13.77 0.66 24.58
C ARG A 308 15.08 0.95 25.30
N ASP A 309 16.18 0.42 24.74
CA ASP A 309 17.54 0.60 25.25
C ASP A 309 18.30 1.75 24.56
N LYS A 310 17.71 2.37 23.52
CA LYS A 310 18.30 3.40 22.65
C LYS A 310 19.67 3.01 22.10
N ASN A 311 19.76 1.79 21.57
CA ASN A 311 20.99 1.21 21.04
C ASN A 311 20.83 0.66 19.62
N VAL A 312 21.96 0.35 19.00
CA VAL A 312 22.03 -0.42 17.74
C VAL A 312 22.24 -1.88 18.13
N ALA A 313 21.17 -2.66 18.14
CA ALA A 313 21.18 -4.05 18.64
C ALA A 313 21.94 -5.01 17.71
N TRP A 314 21.94 -4.71 16.41
CA TRP A 314 22.71 -5.42 15.38
C TRP A 314 23.10 -4.44 14.27
N SER A 315 24.26 -4.63 13.65
CA SER A 315 24.67 -3.84 12.47
C SER A 315 25.60 -4.61 11.54
N TRP A 316 25.53 -4.23 10.25
CA TRP A 316 26.42 -4.64 9.18
C TRP A 316 26.82 -3.43 8.34
N SER A 317 28.05 -3.43 7.84
CA SER A 317 28.54 -2.46 6.84
C SER A 317 29.61 -3.12 5.96
N ASP A 318 29.78 -2.60 4.75
CA ASP A 318 30.90 -2.94 3.86
C ASP A 318 32.16 -2.08 4.12
N ALA A 319 32.07 -1.04 4.97
CA ALA A 319 33.16 -0.12 5.25
C ALA A 319 34.40 -0.85 5.82
N GLY A 320 35.49 -0.85 5.06
CA GLY A 320 36.74 -1.55 5.43
C GLY A 320 36.85 -2.99 4.93
N MET A 321 35.83 -3.52 4.23
CA MET A 321 35.99 -4.72 3.41
C MET A 321 37.00 -4.39 2.29
N ALA A 322 38.07 -5.19 2.17
CA ALA A 322 39.11 -4.94 1.19
C ALA A 322 38.59 -5.21 -0.24
N ALA A 323 38.58 -4.17 -1.08
CA ALA A 323 37.97 -4.22 -2.40
C ALA A 323 38.51 -5.36 -3.27
N SER A 324 37.64 -6.30 -3.62
CA SER A 324 37.94 -7.50 -4.38
C SER A 324 37.56 -7.35 -5.86
N LEU A 325 38.06 -8.26 -6.70
CA LEU A 325 37.72 -8.30 -8.11
C LEU A 325 36.30 -8.85 -8.40
N ASP A 326 35.53 -9.21 -7.36
CA ASP A 326 34.14 -9.71 -7.42
C ASP A 326 33.24 -8.93 -6.43
N ASP A 327 33.48 -7.61 -6.29
CA ASP A 327 32.78 -6.74 -5.34
C ASP A 327 31.30 -6.54 -5.68
N LYS A 328 30.47 -7.40 -5.10
CA LYS A 328 29.01 -7.31 -5.08
C LYS A 328 28.57 -6.23 -4.08
N ARG A 329 28.14 -5.07 -4.60
CA ARG A 329 27.61 -3.96 -3.79
C ARG A 329 26.17 -4.28 -3.39
N VAL A 330 25.76 -3.90 -2.18
CA VAL A 330 24.34 -4.00 -1.79
C VAL A 330 23.60 -2.76 -2.31
N LEU A 331 22.57 -3.00 -3.13
CA LEU A 331 21.74 -1.95 -3.74
C LEU A 331 20.41 -1.78 -3.01
N HIS A 332 19.86 -2.87 -2.48
CA HIS A 332 18.62 -2.85 -1.70
C HIS A 332 18.60 -3.96 -0.66
N ALA A 333 17.81 -3.77 0.40
CA ALA A 333 17.67 -4.68 1.53
C ALA A 333 16.20 -4.86 1.95
N ILE A 334 15.88 -5.99 2.57
CA ILE A 334 14.61 -6.22 3.26
C ILE A 334 14.80 -7.25 4.39
N ALA A 335 14.25 -6.99 5.57
CA ALA A 335 14.22 -7.96 6.64
C ALA A 335 13.14 -9.01 6.39
N MET A 336 13.48 -10.28 6.64
CA MET A 336 12.59 -11.43 6.59
C MET A 336 12.46 -11.97 8.01
N GLU A 337 11.44 -11.52 8.72
CA GLU A 337 11.33 -11.69 10.18
C GLU A 337 11.18 -13.16 10.60
N ASP A 338 10.38 -13.95 9.86
CA ASP A 338 10.21 -15.40 10.06
C ASP A 338 11.53 -16.17 10.01
N GLU A 339 12.45 -15.76 9.13
CA GLU A 339 13.76 -16.39 8.95
C GLU A 339 14.86 -15.79 9.85
N ARG A 340 14.58 -14.67 10.52
CA ARG A 340 15.54 -13.85 11.27
C ARG A 340 16.76 -13.47 10.41
N SER A 341 16.50 -13.07 9.18
CA SER A 341 17.51 -12.70 8.19
C SER A 341 17.20 -11.35 7.55
N VAL A 342 18.21 -10.73 6.94
CA VAL A 342 18.01 -9.62 5.98
C VAL A 342 18.45 -10.12 4.61
N CYS A 343 17.50 -10.14 3.68
CA CYS A 343 17.79 -10.37 2.27
C CYS A 343 18.31 -9.08 1.64
N VAL A 344 19.35 -9.20 0.83
CA VAL A 344 20.00 -8.11 0.09
C VAL A 344 20.17 -8.48 -1.37
N ILE A 345 20.25 -7.48 -2.25
CA ILE A 345 20.46 -7.66 -3.70
C ILE A 345 21.61 -6.79 -4.21
N ASN A 346 22.26 -7.24 -5.28
CA ASN A 346 23.41 -6.57 -5.91
C ASN A 346 23.18 -6.13 -7.36
N GLN A 347 24.21 -5.55 -7.98
CA GLN A 347 24.26 -5.13 -9.38
C GLN A 347 24.22 -6.27 -10.43
N TYR A 348 23.95 -7.51 -10.01
CA TYR A 348 23.91 -8.70 -10.86
C TYR A 348 22.62 -9.52 -10.66
N ASP A 349 21.63 -9.02 -9.91
CA ASP A 349 20.40 -9.73 -9.50
C ASP A 349 20.67 -11.00 -8.66
N ASP A 350 21.84 -11.08 -8.00
CA ASP A 350 22.07 -12.09 -6.97
C ASP A 350 21.42 -11.67 -5.66
N LEU A 351 20.64 -12.58 -5.08
CA LEU A 351 20.16 -12.47 -3.71
C LEU A 351 21.25 -12.92 -2.74
N GLY A 352 21.43 -12.19 -1.65
CA GLY A 352 22.30 -12.53 -0.54
C GLY A 352 21.56 -12.43 0.79
N PHE A 353 22.07 -13.13 1.80
CA PHE A 353 21.42 -13.20 3.11
C PHE A 353 22.39 -12.87 4.25
N LEU A 354 21.97 -11.96 5.12
CA LEU A 354 22.62 -11.61 6.38
C LEU A 354 21.85 -12.26 7.53
N ASP A 355 22.57 -12.83 8.49
CA ASP A 355 22.03 -13.63 9.59
C ASP A 355 21.99 -12.78 10.86
N LEU A 356 20.79 -12.37 11.31
CA LEU A 356 20.63 -11.41 12.42
C LEU A 356 21.11 -11.96 13.78
N ARG A 357 21.44 -13.26 13.84
CA ARG A 357 22.04 -13.92 15.01
C ARG A 357 23.58 -13.84 15.02
N SER A 358 24.19 -13.20 14.01
CA SER A 358 25.64 -13.10 13.83
C SER A 358 26.09 -11.66 13.54
N ASN A 359 26.84 -11.07 14.47
CA ASN A 359 27.38 -9.71 14.32
C ASN A 359 28.72 -9.69 13.53
N ALA A 360 29.13 -10.82 12.95
CA ALA A 360 30.39 -10.97 12.21
C ALA A 360 30.21 -11.74 10.88
N GLY A 361 28.97 -11.86 10.39
CA GLY A 361 28.66 -12.52 9.12
C GLY A 361 28.77 -11.55 7.93
N GLY A 362 29.62 -11.87 6.95
CA GLY A 362 29.50 -11.29 5.61
C GLY A 362 28.26 -11.82 4.86
N VAL A 363 27.83 -11.12 3.83
CA VAL A 363 26.66 -11.49 3.00
C VAL A 363 26.84 -12.90 2.41
N ARG A 364 25.90 -13.80 2.70
CA ARG A 364 25.85 -15.14 2.08
C ARG A 364 25.12 -15.04 0.74
N TRP A 365 25.86 -14.71 -0.33
CA TRP A 365 25.32 -14.68 -1.69
C TRP A 365 24.84 -16.07 -2.14
N SER A 366 23.64 -16.14 -2.71
CA SER A 366 23.07 -17.36 -3.26
C SER A 366 23.77 -17.76 -4.55
N SER A 367 24.15 -19.04 -4.67
CA SER A 367 24.60 -19.60 -5.95
C SER A 367 23.43 -19.90 -6.90
N ARG A 368 22.17 -19.86 -6.42
CA ARG A 368 20.98 -20.19 -7.20
C ARG A 368 20.33 -18.97 -7.89
N SER A 369 20.59 -17.76 -7.41
CA SER A 369 20.10 -16.50 -8.00
C SER A 369 20.82 -16.08 -9.28
N LYS A 370 21.81 -16.85 -9.75
CA LYS A 370 22.65 -16.50 -10.90
C LYS A 370 21.87 -16.54 -12.22
N PHE A 371 21.11 -15.48 -12.49
CA PHE A 371 20.57 -15.20 -13.82
C PHE A 371 21.73 -15.11 -14.82
N MET A 372 21.67 -15.92 -15.89
CA MET A 372 22.81 -16.23 -16.75
C MET A 372 23.46 -15.00 -17.40
N ASN A 373 24.63 -14.58 -16.92
CA ASN A 373 25.60 -13.66 -17.56
C ASN A 373 24.99 -12.59 -18.48
N ARG A 374 23.96 -11.86 -18.02
CA ARG A 374 23.49 -10.68 -18.73
C ARG A 374 24.57 -9.61 -18.59
N LYS A 375 24.96 -8.98 -19.70
CA LYS A 375 25.86 -7.82 -19.65
C LYS A 375 25.17 -6.73 -18.83
N VAL A 376 25.86 -6.24 -17.80
CA VAL A 376 25.50 -4.99 -17.11
C VAL A 376 25.36 -3.90 -18.19
N PRO A 377 24.21 -3.21 -18.29
CA PRO A 377 24.07 -2.02 -19.13
C PRO A 377 25.11 -0.99 -18.71
N SER A 378 25.70 -0.25 -19.66
CA SER A 378 26.78 0.70 -19.34
C SER A 378 26.34 1.85 -18.43
N GLU A 379 25.03 2.10 -18.35
CA GLU A 379 24.37 2.97 -17.37
C GLU A 379 23.08 2.25 -16.95
N GLU A 380 23.00 1.77 -15.69
CA GLU A 380 21.74 1.28 -15.12
C GLU A 380 20.91 2.46 -14.63
N SER A 381 19.83 2.78 -15.34
CA SER A 381 18.94 3.89 -15.02
C SER A 381 18.00 3.60 -13.84
N CYS A 382 17.88 2.33 -13.42
CA CYS A 382 17.13 1.87 -12.26
C CYS A 382 17.86 0.71 -11.59
N TYR A 383 17.98 0.76 -10.25
CA TYR A 383 18.58 -0.31 -9.45
C TYR A 383 17.51 -1.28 -8.94
N PRO A 384 17.84 -2.57 -8.76
CA PRO A 384 16.89 -3.56 -8.28
C PRO A 384 16.43 -3.29 -6.85
N LYS A 385 15.17 -3.66 -6.56
CA LYS A 385 14.50 -3.46 -5.28
C LYS A 385 13.87 -4.75 -4.77
N LEU A 386 13.65 -4.81 -3.46
CA LEU A 386 13.12 -5.98 -2.75
C LEU A 386 11.88 -5.62 -1.92
N ALA A 387 10.81 -6.41 -2.09
CA ALA A 387 9.60 -6.39 -1.27
C ALA A 387 9.27 -7.82 -0.78
N THR A 388 8.57 -7.93 0.35
CA THR A 388 8.09 -9.21 0.91
C THR A 388 6.61 -9.08 1.22
N HIS A 389 5.81 -10.07 0.85
CA HIS A 389 4.37 -10.10 1.12
C HIS A 389 3.88 -11.55 1.22
N GLY A 390 3.11 -11.89 2.25
CA GLY A 390 2.54 -13.23 2.43
C GLY A 390 3.55 -14.39 2.49
N GLY A 391 4.79 -14.13 2.93
CA GLY A 391 5.88 -15.12 2.92
C GLY A 391 6.55 -15.33 1.55
N GLN A 392 6.19 -14.55 0.53
CA GLN A 392 6.87 -14.49 -0.77
C GLN A 392 7.81 -13.28 -0.82
N LEU A 393 8.96 -13.45 -1.46
CA LEU A 393 9.96 -12.40 -1.74
C LEU A 393 9.88 -11.99 -3.21
N PHE A 394 9.96 -10.69 -3.48
CA PHE A 394 9.86 -10.10 -4.80
C PHE A 394 11.13 -9.29 -5.10
N SER A 395 11.77 -9.53 -6.24
CA SER A 395 12.88 -8.70 -6.78
C SER A 395 12.45 -8.03 -8.07
N SER A 396 12.53 -6.70 -8.17
CA SER A 396 12.39 -6.01 -9.45
C SER A 396 13.75 -5.85 -10.13
N MET A 397 13.87 -6.27 -11.38
CA MET A 397 15.08 -6.06 -12.18
C MET A 397 14.75 -5.87 -13.67
N ASN A 398 15.30 -4.81 -14.27
CA ASN A 398 14.93 -4.33 -15.62
C ASN A 398 13.40 -4.17 -15.76
N ASP A 399 12.78 -4.82 -16.75
CA ASP A 399 11.36 -4.76 -17.09
C ASP A 399 10.53 -5.90 -16.46
N SER A 400 11.05 -6.50 -15.38
CA SER A 400 10.49 -7.70 -14.73
C SER A 400 10.55 -7.68 -13.21
N ILE A 401 9.63 -8.42 -12.58
CA ILE A 401 9.64 -8.76 -11.15
C ILE A 401 9.67 -10.28 -11.00
N SER A 402 10.74 -10.78 -10.38
CA SER A 402 10.93 -12.19 -10.02
C SER A 402 10.29 -12.47 -8.66
N VAL A 403 9.50 -13.54 -8.58
CA VAL A 403 8.80 -13.99 -7.36
C VAL A 403 9.50 -15.24 -6.83
N PHE A 404 9.87 -15.21 -5.55
CA PHE A 404 10.58 -16.28 -4.87
C PHE A 404 9.74 -16.76 -3.67
N SER A 405 9.54 -18.07 -3.56
CA SER A 405 8.67 -18.68 -2.56
C SER A 405 9.39 -19.76 -1.75
N GLY A 406 9.01 -19.89 -0.47
CA GLY A 406 9.51 -20.92 0.45
C GLY A 406 10.92 -20.65 1.02
N PRO A 407 11.37 -21.46 2.01
CA PRO A 407 12.53 -21.17 2.87
C PRO A 407 13.91 -21.40 2.24
N GLU A 408 13.97 -21.61 0.92
CA GLU A 408 15.21 -21.55 0.13
C GLU A 408 15.16 -20.42 -0.93
N CYS A 409 14.16 -19.52 -0.84
CA CYS A 409 13.82 -18.48 -1.80
C CYS A 409 13.90 -18.98 -3.25
N VAL A 410 13.10 -19.98 -3.61
CA VAL A 410 13.12 -20.57 -4.95
C VAL A 410 12.29 -19.72 -5.90
N LEU A 411 12.85 -19.36 -7.05
CA LEU A 411 12.14 -18.64 -8.12
C LEU A 411 10.95 -19.47 -8.60
N THR A 412 9.73 -18.98 -8.36
CA THR A 412 8.47 -19.64 -8.75
C THR A 412 7.76 -18.95 -9.90
N SER A 413 7.87 -17.62 -10.02
CA SER A 413 7.24 -16.85 -11.10
C SER A 413 8.11 -15.66 -11.54
N THR A 414 7.82 -15.13 -12.72
CA THR A 414 8.42 -13.87 -13.22
C THR A 414 7.36 -13.06 -13.94
N LEU A 415 6.95 -11.97 -13.32
CA LEU A 415 6.09 -10.95 -13.91
C LEU A 415 6.95 -10.14 -14.89
N ARG A 416 6.51 -9.97 -16.13
CA ARG A 416 7.27 -9.19 -17.12
C ARG A 416 6.37 -8.52 -18.15
N ARG A 417 6.75 -7.32 -18.58
CA ARG A 417 6.16 -6.58 -19.69
C ARG A 417 7.25 -5.92 -20.52
N SER A 418 6.97 -5.57 -21.76
CA SER A 418 7.93 -4.97 -22.70
C SER A 418 7.61 -3.51 -23.06
N HIS A 419 7.04 -2.74 -22.12
CA HIS A 419 6.58 -1.37 -22.36
C HIS A 419 6.60 -0.56 -21.06
N GLY A 420 7.20 0.63 -21.11
CA GLY A 420 7.48 1.50 -19.97
C GLY A 420 8.97 1.58 -19.58
N GLY A 421 9.83 0.72 -20.14
CA GLY A 421 11.24 0.67 -19.75
C GLY A 421 11.46 -0.12 -18.45
N ALA A 422 12.52 0.23 -17.71
CA ALA A 422 12.90 -0.42 -16.47
C ALA A 422 12.03 0.03 -15.28
N ILE A 423 11.80 -0.88 -14.33
CA ILE A 423 11.02 -0.62 -13.12
C ILE A 423 11.90 0.19 -12.14
N CYS A 424 11.50 1.43 -11.86
CA CYS A 424 12.21 2.30 -10.91
C CYS A 424 11.75 2.10 -9.47
N ASP A 425 10.52 1.66 -9.25
CA ASP A 425 9.95 1.35 -7.94
C ASP A 425 8.77 0.39 -8.06
N PHE A 426 8.49 -0.38 -7.02
CA PHE A 426 7.27 -1.20 -6.96
C PHE A 426 6.77 -1.35 -5.53
N SER A 427 5.47 -1.63 -5.37
CA SER A 427 4.82 -1.73 -4.06
C SER A 427 3.67 -2.72 -4.11
N ILE A 428 3.40 -3.36 -2.97
CA ILE A 428 2.40 -4.41 -2.79
C ILE A 428 1.47 -3.99 -1.64
N GLY A 429 0.16 -4.10 -1.84
CA GLY A 429 -0.86 -3.74 -0.85
C GLY A 429 -2.26 -3.64 -1.48
N GLY A 430 -3.31 -3.73 -0.67
CA GLY A 430 -4.69 -3.72 -1.14
C GLY A 430 -4.97 -4.82 -2.18
N ASP A 431 -4.48 -6.04 -1.89
CA ASP A 431 -4.51 -7.25 -2.73
C ASP A 431 -3.92 -7.11 -4.15
N ARG A 432 -3.09 -6.09 -4.41
CA ARG A 432 -2.47 -5.87 -5.73
C ARG A 432 -0.98 -5.50 -5.64
N LEU A 433 -0.27 -5.69 -6.75
CA LEU A 433 1.10 -5.24 -6.95
C LEU A 433 1.12 -4.14 -8.01
N PHE A 434 1.86 -3.06 -7.73
CA PHE A 434 2.05 -1.92 -8.60
C PHE A 434 3.53 -1.78 -8.97
N ALA A 435 3.85 -1.70 -10.25
CA ALA A 435 5.21 -1.51 -10.75
C ALA A 435 5.30 -0.20 -11.55
N LEU A 436 6.14 0.73 -11.10
CA LEU A 436 6.36 2.03 -11.75
C LEU A 436 7.61 1.95 -12.62
N HIS A 437 7.49 2.41 -13.87
CA HIS A 437 8.60 2.40 -14.81
C HIS A 437 9.21 3.79 -15.04
N ASN A 438 10.42 3.82 -15.61
CA ASN A 438 11.24 5.01 -15.81
C ASN A 438 11.11 5.67 -17.21
N GLU A 439 10.41 5.05 -18.16
CA GLU A 439 10.09 5.62 -19.47
C GLU A 439 8.56 5.71 -19.63
N GLU A 440 8.10 6.55 -20.57
CA GLU A 440 6.67 6.76 -20.91
C GLU A 440 5.75 7.23 -19.74
N ASN A 441 6.31 7.50 -18.55
CA ASN A 441 5.59 7.80 -17.30
C ASN A 441 4.41 6.83 -17.04
N VAL A 442 4.68 5.53 -17.01
CA VAL A 442 3.65 4.48 -16.86
C VAL A 442 3.86 3.64 -15.61
N PHE A 443 2.76 3.19 -14.99
CA PHE A 443 2.78 2.11 -14.00
C PHE A 443 1.85 0.96 -14.38
N ASP A 444 2.31 -0.27 -14.15
CA ASP A 444 1.54 -1.50 -14.29
C ASP A 444 0.84 -1.87 -12.98
N VAL A 445 -0.32 -2.53 -13.11
CA VAL A 445 -1.13 -3.05 -12.01
C VAL A 445 -1.37 -4.53 -12.22
N TRP A 446 -0.95 -5.33 -11.24
CA TRP A 446 -1.03 -6.79 -11.26
C TRP A 446 -2.04 -7.28 -10.22
N GLU A 447 -2.96 -8.14 -10.65
CA GLU A 447 -4.08 -8.65 -9.86
C GLU A 447 -4.03 -10.18 -9.79
N THR A 448 -4.29 -10.75 -8.62
CA THR A 448 -4.54 -12.19 -8.50
C THR A 448 -6.00 -12.44 -8.91
N PRO A 449 -6.29 -13.26 -9.93
CA PRO A 449 -7.66 -13.54 -10.33
C PRO A 449 -8.38 -14.35 -9.23
N PRO A 450 -9.71 -14.21 -9.09
CA PRO A 450 -10.50 -15.08 -8.22
C PRO A 450 -10.29 -16.57 -8.58
N PRO A 451 -10.49 -17.50 -7.64
CA PRO A 451 -10.36 -18.93 -7.92
C PRO A 451 -11.35 -19.36 -9.02
N PRO A 452 -10.97 -20.31 -9.88
CA PRO A 452 -11.90 -20.83 -10.89
C PRO A 452 -13.09 -21.52 -10.23
N ILE A 453 -14.27 -21.33 -10.80
CA ILE A 453 -15.47 -22.11 -10.44
C ILE A 453 -15.23 -23.56 -10.91
N ILE A 454 -15.46 -24.53 -10.01
CA ILE A 454 -15.27 -25.97 -10.20
C ILE A 454 -16.63 -26.64 -10.42
#